data_AF-A0AAJ0MHQ7-F1
#
_entry.id   AF-A0AAJ0MHQ7-F1
#
_cell.length_a   1.000
_cell.length_b   1.000
_cell.length_c   1.000
_cell.angle_alpha   90.00
_cell.angle_beta   90.00
_cell.angle_gamma   90.00
#
_symmetry.space_group_name_H-M   'P 1'
#
loop_
_entity.id
_entity.type
_entity.pdbx_description
1 polymer ?
#
loop_
_entity_poly.entity_id
_entity_poly.type
_entity_poly.pdbx_seq_one_letter_code
_entity_poly.pdbx_strand_id
1 'polypeptide(L)'
;MGTKSPSDLLRRARAVALRAWKVLRVNWHLGATAFGGPPAHFKIFNDKFVKKTQWIDEQIYQELFSIVQSLSGPASTKMLYCINLIRDGFLAALFSFLIWSLPGAIGMYGLSIGVASIDETLPRPVYALLSGLNAATVGVIALAAVELSEKAITDRITRIAVFISATAGMLYNALWYFPVLMVISGITTLVFDYRLLHKPVTAIAYQVARVKRLGSRNPAVKRRSSEEDAAAIVGGRGVQLQERQPSPSSNPQAQSLQQQPKLPLAEQQGKSASALASAAESEPRIIPRDMQLNFSWKTGTFIITCFFLSFIAAMVLRSVLPHPAPLLYRLFSNMYLAGTIIFGGGPVVIPLLREYVVAEGWVSPRDFLVGLALIQAFPGPNFNFAVFLGSLTAINNGYSSIGGALIAWIAIFSPGLILVHGTMGIWSAARNRRWVKALLRGINAGAVGLIYTAVYRIWQVGYIDEGFQAGRSLGDDPWWVVVVVTSFVGGRWFGFPAPLSIILGAVMGLLRYAVVNA
;
A
#
# COMPACT_ATOMS: atom_id res chain seq x y z
N MET A 1 -24.43 -42.91 1.44
CA MET A 1 -24.67 -41.45 1.27
C MET A 1 -26.07 -41.15 1.83
N GLY A 2 -26.18 -40.65 3.06
CA GLY A 2 -27.48 -40.34 3.66
C GLY A 2 -28.12 -39.12 3.01
N THR A 3 -29.34 -39.27 2.49
CA THR A 3 -30.16 -38.19 1.94
C THR A 3 -30.51 -37.20 3.06
N LYS A 4 -30.01 -35.97 2.95
CA LYS A 4 -30.23 -34.91 3.95
C LYS A 4 -31.72 -34.58 4.05
N SER A 5 -32.24 -34.52 5.27
CA SER A 5 -33.65 -34.20 5.53
C SER A 5 -34.03 -32.81 4.96
N PRO A 6 -35.24 -32.64 4.39
CA PRO A 6 -35.73 -31.34 3.88
C PRO A 6 -35.64 -30.20 4.90
N SER A 7 -35.76 -30.50 6.19
CA SER A 7 -35.66 -29.51 7.28
C SER A 7 -34.23 -28.98 7.48
N ASP A 8 -33.20 -29.80 7.19
CA ASP A 8 -31.80 -29.39 7.27
C ASP A 8 -31.39 -28.52 6.08
N LEU A 9 -31.97 -28.78 4.89
CA LEU A 9 -31.78 -27.93 3.72
C LEU A 9 -32.40 -26.55 3.95
N LEU A 10 -33.63 -26.49 4.48
CA LEU A 10 -34.30 -25.22 4.80
C LEU A 10 -33.57 -24.42 5.89
N ARG A 11 -33.06 -25.09 6.94
CA ARG A 11 -32.25 -24.43 7.99
C ARG A 11 -30.94 -23.85 7.43
N ARG A 12 -30.24 -24.59 6.57
CA ARG A 12 -29.02 -24.11 5.89
C ARG A 12 -29.32 -22.94 4.96
N ALA A 13 -30.38 -23.03 4.17
CA ALA A 13 -30.81 -21.96 3.27
C ALA A 13 -31.13 -20.67 4.04
N ARG A 14 -31.89 -20.76 5.15
CA ARG A 14 -32.16 -19.62 6.04
C ARG A 14 -30.88 -19.03 6.65
N ALA A 15 -29.95 -19.86 7.10
CA ALA A 15 -28.68 -19.39 7.65
C ALA A 15 -27.83 -18.65 6.60
N VAL A 16 -27.79 -19.15 5.36
CA VAL A 16 -27.10 -18.47 4.25
C VAL A 16 -27.79 -17.15 3.90
N ALA A 17 -29.12 -17.13 3.83
CA ALA A 17 -29.89 -15.92 3.55
C ALA A 17 -29.69 -14.84 4.61
N LEU A 18 -29.68 -15.21 5.90
CA LEU A 18 -29.41 -14.27 7.00
C LEU A 18 -27.99 -13.69 6.94
N ARG A 19 -26.98 -14.52 6.60
CA ARG A 19 -25.61 -14.05 6.38
C ARG A 19 -25.51 -13.11 5.19
N ALA A 20 -26.12 -13.47 4.06
CA ALA A 20 -26.16 -12.63 2.87
C ALA A 20 -26.85 -11.29 3.12
N TRP A 21 -27.98 -11.30 3.84
CA TRP A 21 -28.69 -10.09 4.24
C TRP A 21 -27.85 -9.16 5.13
N LYS A 22 -27.12 -9.73 6.10
CA LYS A 22 -26.19 -8.98 6.95
C LYS A 22 -25.08 -8.32 6.14
N VAL A 23 -24.45 -9.07 5.23
CA VAL A 23 -23.43 -8.56 4.30
C VAL A 23 -24.00 -7.45 3.43
N LEU A 24 -25.19 -7.65 2.86
CA LEU A 24 -25.87 -6.66 2.04
C LEU A 24 -26.15 -5.39 2.83
N ARG A 25 -26.81 -5.47 3.98
CA ARG A 25 -27.16 -4.31 4.81
C ARG A 25 -25.94 -3.50 5.22
N VAL A 26 -24.80 -4.14 5.43
CA VAL A 26 -23.57 -3.45 5.81
C VAL A 26 -22.85 -2.88 4.58
N ASN A 27 -22.84 -3.57 3.44
CA ASN A 27 -22.00 -3.21 2.29
C ASN A 27 -22.71 -2.47 1.16
N TRP A 28 -24.03 -2.46 1.09
CA TRP A 28 -24.81 -1.99 -0.08
C TRP A 28 -24.36 -0.63 -0.63
N HIS A 29 -24.22 0.36 0.24
CA HIS A 29 -23.85 1.72 -0.14
C HIS A 29 -22.39 1.87 -0.59
N LEU A 30 -21.47 0.98 -0.20
CA LEU A 30 -20.03 1.20 -0.40
C LEU A 30 -19.65 1.32 -1.88
N GLY A 31 -20.28 0.54 -2.76
CA GLY A 31 -20.04 0.62 -4.20
C GLY A 31 -20.52 1.92 -4.84
N ALA A 32 -21.41 2.66 -4.18
CA ALA A 32 -21.96 3.93 -4.65
C ALA A 32 -21.42 5.16 -3.90
N THR A 33 -20.76 4.99 -2.74
CA THR A 33 -20.33 6.09 -1.87
C THR A 33 -18.83 6.16 -1.62
N ALA A 34 -18.05 5.15 -2.03
CA ALA A 34 -16.61 5.15 -1.83
C ALA A 34 -15.90 5.83 -3.00
N PHE A 35 -15.65 7.14 -2.87
CA PHE A 35 -14.93 7.95 -3.85
C PHE A 35 -13.45 8.10 -3.48
N GLY A 36 -12.62 8.49 -4.46
CA GLY A 36 -11.22 8.85 -4.24
C GLY A 36 -10.22 7.70 -4.44
N GLY A 37 -10.65 6.57 -5.01
CA GLY A 37 -9.76 5.47 -5.38
C GLY A 37 -9.19 4.65 -4.21
N PRO A 38 -8.24 3.73 -4.48
CA PRO A 38 -7.84 2.72 -3.50
C PRO A 38 -7.34 3.26 -2.15
N PRO A 39 -6.49 4.31 -2.09
CA PRO A 39 -6.06 4.89 -0.82
C PRO A 39 -7.23 5.40 0.04
N ALA A 40 -8.18 6.10 -0.57
CA ALA A 40 -9.37 6.57 0.12
C ALA A 40 -10.27 5.40 0.57
N HIS A 41 -10.40 4.35 -0.25
CA HIS A 41 -11.17 3.15 0.12
C HIS A 41 -10.60 2.46 1.36
N PHE A 42 -9.28 2.39 1.50
CA PHE A 42 -8.66 1.83 2.69
C PHE A 42 -9.10 2.61 3.94
N LYS A 43 -9.00 3.94 3.92
CA LYS A 43 -9.50 4.76 5.02
C LYS A 43 -10.98 4.51 5.32
N ILE A 44 -11.83 4.50 4.30
CA ILE A 44 -13.27 4.22 4.44
C ILE A 44 -13.49 2.85 5.10
N PHE A 45 -12.75 1.82 4.69
CA PHE A 45 -12.85 0.50 5.29
C PHE A 45 -12.31 0.44 6.71
N ASN A 46 -11.26 1.19 7.04
CA ASN A 46 -10.75 1.28 8.42
C ASN A 46 -11.78 1.96 9.32
N ASP A 47 -12.28 3.14 8.94
CA ASP A 47 -13.28 3.89 9.70
C ASP A 47 -14.56 3.06 9.88
N LYS A 48 -14.96 2.29 8.87
CA LYS A 48 -16.16 1.45 8.94
C LYS A 48 -15.95 0.15 9.71
N PHE A 49 -15.03 -0.71 9.27
CA PHE A 49 -14.90 -2.08 9.77
C PHE A 49 -14.05 -2.21 11.02
N VAL A 50 -13.12 -1.28 11.24
CA VAL A 50 -12.37 -1.21 12.49
C VAL A 50 -13.14 -0.35 13.46
N LYS A 51 -13.25 0.97 13.22
CA LYS A 51 -13.77 1.91 14.23
C LYS A 51 -15.26 1.79 14.53
N LYS A 52 -16.12 1.78 13.49
CA LYS A 52 -17.59 1.82 13.69
C LYS A 52 -18.19 0.45 13.99
N THR A 53 -17.93 -0.56 13.17
CA THR A 53 -18.56 -1.87 13.31
C THR A 53 -17.74 -2.85 14.14
N GLN A 54 -16.45 -2.57 14.38
CA GLN A 54 -15.54 -3.42 15.15
C GLN A 54 -15.57 -4.89 14.66
N TRP A 55 -15.59 -5.08 13.33
CA TRP A 55 -15.58 -6.40 12.71
C TRP A 55 -14.19 -7.03 12.74
N ILE A 56 -13.17 -6.19 12.66
CA ILE A 56 -11.75 -6.57 12.74
C ILE A 56 -11.01 -5.52 13.55
N ASP A 57 -9.94 -5.93 14.23
CA ASP A 57 -9.05 -5.02 14.94
C ASP A 57 -8.05 -4.32 13.99
N GLU A 58 -7.37 -3.30 14.49
CA GLU A 58 -6.38 -2.54 13.70
C GLU A 58 -5.22 -3.43 13.23
N GLN A 59 -4.81 -4.43 14.02
CA GLN A 59 -3.72 -5.33 13.65
C GLN A 59 -4.09 -6.21 12.44
N ILE A 60 -5.27 -6.84 12.45
CA ILE A 60 -5.82 -7.62 11.33
C ILE A 60 -5.97 -6.71 10.12
N TYR A 61 -6.46 -5.48 10.31
CA TYR A 61 -6.58 -4.51 9.23
C TYR A 61 -5.22 -4.24 8.55
N GLN A 62 -4.16 -3.98 9.32
CA GLN A 62 -2.82 -3.75 8.78
C GLN A 62 -2.20 -5.02 8.14
N GLU A 63 -2.44 -6.21 8.72
CA GLU A 63 -2.03 -7.49 8.14
C GLU A 63 -2.70 -7.69 6.76
N LEU A 64 -4.02 -7.49 6.67
CA LEU A 64 -4.76 -7.59 5.42
C LEU A 64 -4.31 -6.56 4.40
N PHE A 65 -4.13 -5.30 4.83
CA PHE A 65 -3.62 -4.24 3.97
C PHE A 65 -2.30 -4.64 3.31
N SER A 66 -1.38 -5.20 4.09
CA SER A 66 -0.09 -5.68 3.60
C SER A 66 -0.25 -6.80 2.55
N ILE A 67 -1.13 -7.78 2.83
CA ILE A 67 -1.39 -8.91 1.93
C ILE A 67 -1.98 -8.42 0.60
N VAL A 68 -3.03 -7.61 0.65
CA VAL A 68 -3.73 -7.18 -0.57
C VAL A 68 -2.88 -6.24 -1.43
N GLN A 69 -1.95 -5.50 -0.83
CA GLN A 69 -0.98 -4.71 -1.59
C GLN A 69 0.12 -5.58 -2.21
N SER A 70 0.52 -6.67 -1.52
CA SER A 70 1.58 -7.57 -2.01
C SER A 70 1.15 -8.49 -3.16
N LEU A 71 -0.15 -8.74 -3.29
CA LEU A 71 -0.72 -9.56 -4.36
C LEU A 71 -1.19 -8.70 -5.53
N SER A 72 -1.23 -9.29 -6.72
CA SER A 72 -1.75 -8.61 -7.91
C SER A 72 -3.28 -8.41 -7.87
N GLY A 73 -3.76 -7.51 -8.71
CA GLY A 73 -5.16 -7.11 -8.85
C GLY A 73 -5.59 -5.94 -7.95
N PRO A 74 -6.86 -5.54 -8.00
CA PRO A 74 -7.36 -4.33 -7.33
C PRO A 74 -7.35 -4.44 -5.80
N ALA A 75 -6.47 -3.66 -5.17
CA ALA A 75 -6.18 -3.82 -3.74
C ALA A 75 -7.35 -3.51 -2.80
N SER A 76 -8.12 -2.44 -3.05
CA SER A 76 -9.32 -2.13 -2.24
C SER A 76 -10.40 -3.22 -2.37
N THR A 77 -10.58 -3.76 -3.58
CA THR A 77 -11.53 -4.86 -3.80
C THR A 77 -11.13 -6.11 -3.02
N LYS A 78 -9.85 -6.48 -3.07
CA LYS A 78 -9.30 -7.60 -2.28
C LYS A 78 -9.45 -7.36 -0.78
N MET A 79 -9.27 -6.12 -0.32
CA MET A 79 -9.43 -5.76 1.09
C MET A 79 -10.85 -6.01 1.58
N LEU A 80 -11.85 -5.48 0.86
CA LEU A 80 -13.25 -5.69 1.18
C LEU A 80 -13.61 -7.18 1.15
N TYR A 81 -13.11 -7.88 0.14
CA TYR A 81 -13.28 -9.33 0.00
C TYR A 81 -12.73 -10.08 1.23
N CYS A 82 -11.50 -9.79 1.65
CA CYS A 82 -10.86 -10.42 2.82
C CYS A 82 -11.62 -10.16 4.13
N ILE A 83 -12.07 -8.92 4.36
CA ILE A 83 -12.83 -8.57 5.57
C ILE A 83 -14.11 -9.41 5.66
N ASN A 84 -14.87 -9.49 4.56
CA ASN A 84 -16.11 -10.28 4.52
C ASN A 84 -15.83 -11.80 4.53
N LEU A 85 -14.71 -12.24 3.96
CA LEU A 85 -14.26 -13.65 4.00
C LEU A 85 -14.00 -14.12 5.42
N ILE A 86 -13.27 -13.33 6.22
CA ILE A 86 -12.94 -13.66 7.61
C ILE A 86 -14.21 -13.73 8.47
N ARG A 87 -15.17 -12.84 8.22
CA ARG A 87 -16.37 -12.70 9.05
C ARG A 87 -17.42 -13.78 8.76
N ASP A 88 -17.81 -13.93 7.50
CA ASP A 88 -19.01 -14.69 7.13
C ASP A 88 -18.74 -15.76 6.03
N GLY A 89 -17.50 -15.89 5.57
CA GLY A 89 -17.03 -16.94 4.66
C GLY A 89 -17.04 -16.56 3.17
N PHE A 90 -16.80 -17.54 2.29
CA PHE A 90 -16.60 -17.32 0.85
C PHE A 90 -17.77 -16.63 0.14
N LEU A 91 -19.00 -17.08 0.39
CA LEU A 91 -20.18 -16.50 -0.25
C LEU A 91 -20.38 -15.03 0.16
N ALA A 92 -20.14 -14.69 1.43
CA ALA A 92 -20.18 -13.32 1.90
C ALA A 92 -19.13 -12.44 1.20
N ALA A 93 -17.91 -12.96 1.02
CA ALA A 93 -16.86 -12.29 0.29
C ALA A 93 -17.26 -12.03 -1.17
N LEU A 94 -17.83 -13.03 -1.86
CA LEU A 94 -18.29 -12.90 -3.24
C LEU A 94 -19.44 -11.89 -3.38
N PHE A 95 -20.46 -11.96 -2.51
CA PHE A 95 -21.56 -10.99 -2.52
C PHE A 95 -21.07 -9.58 -2.22
N SER A 96 -20.15 -9.42 -1.26
CA SER A 96 -19.57 -8.12 -0.96
C SER A 96 -18.83 -7.52 -2.17
N PHE A 97 -18.13 -8.34 -2.95
CA PHE A 97 -17.49 -7.92 -4.20
C PHE A 97 -18.52 -7.47 -5.24
N LEU A 98 -19.58 -8.25 -5.45
CA LEU A 98 -20.64 -7.91 -6.42
C LEU A 98 -21.27 -6.57 -6.08
N ILE A 99 -21.67 -6.39 -4.82
CA ILE A 99 -22.28 -5.15 -4.32
C ILE A 99 -21.31 -3.96 -4.43
N TRP A 100 -20.02 -4.21 -4.21
CA TRP A 100 -18.96 -3.20 -4.29
C TRP A 100 -18.65 -2.75 -5.72
N SER A 101 -18.65 -3.69 -6.67
CA SER A 101 -18.17 -3.42 -8.02
C SER A 101 -19.31 -3.09 -9.00
N LEU A 102 -20.47 -3.74 -8.88
CA LEU A 102 -21.55 -3.65 -9.87
C LEU A 102 -22.12 -2.25 -10.06
N PRO A 103 -22.39 -1.43 -9.02
CA PRO A 103 -22.94 -0.09 -9.23
C PRO A 103 -22.03 0.77 -10.11
N GLY A 104 -20.72 0.78 -9.80
CA GLY A 104 -19.73 1.46 -10.62
C GLY A 104 -19.57 0.85 -12.00
N ALA A 105 -19.64 -0.47 -12.14
CA ALA A 105 -19.56 -1.16 -13.43
C ALA A 105 -20.74 -0.79 -14.36
N ILE A 106 -21.96 -0.76 -13.81
CA ILE A 106 -23.17 -0.36 -14.53
C ILE A 106 -23.06 1.11 -14.97
N GLY A 107 -22.60 1.99 -14.08
CA GLY A 107 -22.39 3.41 -14.42
C GLY A 107 -21.34 3.60 -15.51
N MET A 108 -20.19 2.93 -15.41
CA MET A 108 -19.14 2.97 -16.43
C MET A 108 -19.59 2.36 -17.76
N TYR A 109 -20.40 1.31 -17.73
CA TYR A 109 -21.03 0.77 -18.93
C TYR A 109 -21.97 1.79 -19.58
N GLY A 110 -22.86 2.44 -18.81
CA GLY A 110 -23.73 3.50 -19.32
C GLY A 110 -22.94 4.66 -19.93
N LEU A 111 -21.88 5.10 -19.25
CA LEU A 111 -20.98 6.15 -19.74
C LEU A 111 -20.27 5.74 -21.04
N SER A 112 -19.91 4.47 -21.22
CA SER A 112 -19.31 3.99 -22.46
C SER A 112 -20.24 4.12 -23.66
N ILE A 113 -21.55 3.86 -23.47
CA ILE A 113 -22.56 4.04 -24.53
C ILE A 113 -22.67 5.53 -24.87
N GLY A 114 -22.71 6.40 -23.86
CA GLY A 114 -22.76 7.84 -24.06
C GLY A 114 -21.52 8.36 -24.81
N VAL A 115 -20.31 7.97 -24.40
CA VAL A 115 -19.08 8.39 -25.07
C VAL A 115 -19.01 7.89 -26.51
N ALA A 116 -19.46 6.66 -26.78
CA ALA A 116 -19.52 6.12 -28.13
C ALA A 116 -20.45 6.90 -29.08
N SER A 117 -21.42 7.65 -28.54
CA SER A 117 -22.33 8.50 -29.30
C SER A 117 -21.87 9.94 -29.51
N ILE A 118 -20.72 10.35 -28.95
CA ILE A 118 -20.23 11.73 -29.04
C ILE A 118 -19.10 11.82 -30.07
N ASP A 119 -19.20 12.77 -31.00
CA ASP A 119 -18.20 13.10 -32.03
C ASP A 119 -16.77 13.28 -31.48
N GLU A 120 -15.75 13.12 -32.33
CA GLU A 120 -14.33 13.04 -31.94
C GLU A 120 -13.83 14.20 -31.05
N THR A 121 -14.44 15.39 -31.15
CA THR A 121 -14.13 16.55 -30.31
C THR A 121 -15.18 16.73 -29.22
N LEU A 122 -14.77 16.72 -27.95
CA LEU A 122 -15.66 17.11 -26.86
C LEU A 122 -15.84 18.63 -26.82
N PRO A 123 -16.97 19.15 -26.30
CA PRO A 123 -17.11 20.56 -26.01
C PRO A 123 -16.03 21.03 -25.01
N ARG A 124 -15.41 22.19 -25.26
CA ARG A 124 -14.39 22.82 -24.39
C ARG A 124 -14.69 22.76 -22.88
N PRO A 125 -15.92 23.05 -22.41
CA PRO A 125 -16.23 23.03 -20.97
C PRO A 125 -16.03 21.65 -20.33
N VAL A 126 -16.19 20.57 -21.11
CA VAL A 126 -16.04 19.19 -20.63
C VAL A 126 -14.58 18.91 -20.28
N TYR A 127 -13.62 19.37 -21.08
CA TYR A 127 -12.19 19.22 -20.76
C TYR A 127 -11.80 19.93 -19.46
N ALA A 128 -12.34 21.13 -19.24
CA ALA A 128 -12.11 21.87 -18.01
C ALA A 128 -12.75 21.19 -16.79
N LEU A 129 -13.97 20.67 -16.94
CA LEU A 129 -14.64 19.87 -15.92
C LEU A 129 -13.85 18.61 -15.56
N LEU A 130 -13.40 17.84 -16.55
CA LEU A 130 -12.65 16.60 -16.36
C LEU A 130 -11.28 16.87 -15.70
N SER A 131 -10.60 17.95 -16.08
CA SER A 131 -9.35 18.38 -15.45
C SER A 131 -9.57 18.78 -13.99
N GLY A 132 -10.67 19.48 -13.69
CA GLY A 132 -11.07 19.82 -12.33
C GLY A 132 -11.37 18.60 -11.45
N LEU A 133 -12.10 17.61 -12.00
CA LEU A 133 -12.36 16.33 -11.33
C LEU A 133 -11.06 15.59 -11.00
N ASN A 134 -10.16 15.45 -11.97
CA ASN A 134 -8.88 14.77 -11.78
C ASN A 134 -8.00 15.46 -10.74
N ALA A 135 -7.90 16.79 -10.81
CA ALA A 135 -7.15 17.60 -9.86
C ALA A 135 -7.65 17.40 -8.42
N ALA A 136 -8.97 17.44 -8.22
CA ALA A 136 -9.55 17.19 -6.90
C ALA A 136 -9.29 15.76 -6.40
N THR A 137 -9.43 14.75 -7.28
CA THR A 137 -9.12 13.36 -6.95
C THR A 137 -7.66 13.20 -6.52
N VAL A 138 -6.70 13.88 -7.16
CA VAL A 138 -5.29 13.86 -6.75
C VAL A 138 -5.13 14.40 -5.32
N GLY A 139 -5.83 15.48 -4.95
CA GLY A 139 -5.81 16.02 -3.59
C GLY A 139 -6.37 15.05 -2.55
N VAL A 140 -7.49 14.38 -2.86
CA VAL A 140 -8.09 13.35 -1.99
C VAL A 140 -7.14 12.16 -1.80
N ILE A 141 -6.48 11.70 -2.87
CA ILE A 141 -5.52 10.58 -2.81
C ILE A 141 -4.28 10.98 -2.01
N ALA A 142 -3.79 12.21 -2.18
CA ALA A 142 -2.67 12.74 -1.40
C ALA A 142 -2.98 12.80 0.10
N LEU A 143 -4.21 13.22 0.46
CA LEU A 143 -4.67 13.17 1.85
C LEU A 143 -4.66 11.75 2.41
N ALA A 144 -5.25 10.80 1.68
CA ALA A 144 -5.27 9.41 2.10
C ALA A 144 -3.86 8.80 2.23
N ALA A 145 -2.90 9.23 1.39
CA ALA A 145 -1.50 8.81 1.48
C ALA A 145 -0.86 9.26 2.81
N VAL A 146 -1.07 10.53 3.19
CA VAL A 146 -0.57 11.09 4.45
C VAL A 146 -1.18 10.35 5.64
N GLU A 147 -2.50 10.21 5.70
CA GLU A 147 -3.18 9.54 6.81
C GLU A 147 -2.78 8.07 6.96
N LEU A 148 -2.50 7.38 5.85
CA LEU A 148 -2.04 5.99 5.89
C LEU A 148 -0.56 5.88 6.29
N SER A 149 0.26 6.86 5.92
CA SER A 149 1.66 6.95 6.35
C SER A 149 1.81 7.17 7.85
N GLU A 150 0.96 8.00 8.46
CA GLU A 150 0.93 8.22 9.91
C GLU A 150 0.69 6.90 10.68
N LYS A 151 -0.02 5.95 10.08
CA LYS A 151 -0.30 4.63 10.68
C LYS A 151 0.75 3.57 10.36
N ALA A 152 1.29 3.56 9.14
CA ALA A 152 2.26 2.55 8.72
C ALA A 152 3.68 2.82 9.27
N ILE A 153 4.03 4.08 9.52
CA ILE A 153 5.32 4.47 10.09
C ILE A 153 5.28 4.23 11.61
N THR A 154 5.84 3.10 12.01
CA THR A 154 5.89 2.67 13.43
C THR A 154 7.26 2.88 14.05
N ASP A 155 8.32 2.91 13.24
CA ASP A 155 9.71 2.97 13.69
C ASP A 155 10.61 3.61 12.62
N ARG A 156 11.91 3.72 12.92
CA ARG A 156 12.88 4.36 12.00
C ARG A 156 13.06 3.56 10.70
N ILE A 157 13.00 2.24 10.73
CA ILE A 157 13.18 1.39 9.54
C ILE A 157 11.96 1.50 8.62
N THR A 158 10.75 1.44 9.19
CA THR A 158 9.53 1.65 8.39
C THR A 158 9.46 3.05 7.79
N ARG A 159 9.91 4.09 8.51
CA ARG A 159 10.06 5.44 7.95
C ARG A 159 10.99 5.49 6.74
N ILE A 160 12.16 4.85 6.85
CA ILE A 160 13.13 4.76 5.75
C ILE A 160 12.54 3.97 4.58
N ALA A 161 11.83 2.87 4.85
CA ALA A 161 11.20 2.04 3.82
C ALA A 161 10.12 2.81 3.03
N VAL A 162 9.29 3.62 3.70
CA VAL A 162 8.32 4.52 3.04
C VAL A 162 9.05 5.50 2.12
N PHE A 163 10.08 6.19 2.63
CA PHE A 163 10.84 7.17 1.86
C PHE A 163 11.53 6.56 0.63
N ILE A 164 12.26 5.46 0.82
CA ILE A 164 12.97 4.77 -0.26
C ILE A 164 11.97 4.26 -1.30
N SER A 165 10.88 3.61 -0.88
CA SER A 165 9.90 3.05 -1.82
C SER A 165 9.17 4.14 -2.61
N ALA A 166 8.86 5.27 -1.99
CA ALA A 166 8.29 6.44 -2.67
C ALA A 166 9.27 7.02 -3.70
N THR A 167 10.50 7.31 -3.28
CA THR A 167 11.52 7.90 -4.14
C THR A 167 11.86 6.98 -5.30
N ALA A 168 12.14 5.71 -5.01
CA ALA A 168 12.43 4.68 -6.00
C ALA A 168 11.27 4.56 -7.01
N GLY A 169 10.03 4.43 -6.52
CA GLY A 169 8.87 4.28 -7.38
C GLY A 169 8.62 5.47 -8.30
N MET A 170 8.96 6.69 -7.88
CA MET A 170 8.89 7.89 -8.73
C MET A 170 9.98 7.92 -9.80
N LEU A 171 11.19 7.44 -9.48
CA LEU A 171 12.34 7.48 -10.38
C LEU A 171 12.32 6.38 -11.45
N TYR A 172 11.73 5.21 -11.16
CA TYR A 172 11.74 4.08 -12.09
C TYR A 172 10.34 3.54 -12.41
N ASN A 173 10.07 3.45 -13.71
CA ASN A 173 8.76 3.10 -14.25
C ASN A 173 8.75 1.69 -14.82
N ALA A 174 8.69 0.69 -13.93
CA ALA A 174 8.40 -0.69 -14.33
C ALA A 174 7.41 -1.36 -13.38
N LEU A 175 6.55 -2.23 -13.94
CA LEU A 175 5.47 -2.90 -13.21
C LEU A 175 6.00 -3.89 -12.17
N TRP A 176 7.04 -4.63 -12.53
CA TRP A 176 7.71 -5.60 -11.66
C TRP A 176 8.43 -4.91 -10.50
N TYR A 177 8.74 -3.62 -10.63
CA TYR A 177 9.54 -2.89 -9.65
C TYR A 177 8.80 -2.70 -8.33
N PHE A 178 7.49 -2.50 -8.38
CA PHE A 178 6.68 -2.23 -7.20
C PHE A 178 6.60 -3.43 -6.24
N PRO A 179 6.29 -4.65 -6.70
CA PRO A 179 6.42 -5.86 -5.88
C PRO A 179 7.82 -6.04 -5.29
N VAL A 180 8.86 -5.79 -6.09
CA VAL A 180 10.25 -5.93 -5.63
C VAL A 180 10.54 -4.96 -4.49
N LEU A 181 10.16 -3.69 -4.60
CA LEU A 181 10.33 -2.71 -3.52
C LEU A 181 9.57 -3.11 -2.24
N MET A 182 8.37 -3.66 -2.37
CA MET A 182 7.60 -4.15 -1.23
C MET A 182 8.26 -5.35 -0.55
N VAL A 183 8.77 -6.31 -1.34
CA VAL A 183 9.50 -7.47 -0.83
C VAL A 183 10.81 -7.05 -0.16
N ILE A 184 11.58 -6.15 -0.78
CA ILE A 184 12.80 -5.60 -0.18
C ILE A 184 12.48 -4.90 1.15
N SER A 185 11.41 -4.12 1.21
CA SER A 185 10.99 -3.45 2.45
C SER A 185 10.65 -4.48 3.54
N GLY A 186 9.93 -5.55 3.20
CA GLY A 186 9.64 -6.67 4.11
C GLY A 186 10.89 -7.42 4.59
N ILE A 187 11.81 -7.75 3.68
CA ILE A 187 13.04 -8.45 4.03
C ILE A 187 13.91 -7.55 4.92
N THR A 188 13.96 -6.25 4.66
CA THR A 188 14.74 -5.29 5.45
C THR A 188 14.28 -5.26 6.91
N THR A 189 12.96 -5.18 7.16
CA THR A 189 12.43 -5.25 8.53
C THR A 189 12.67 -6.61 9.17
N LEU A 190 12.54 -7.70 8.43
CA LEU A 190 12.82 -9.05 8.92
C LEU A 190 14.27 -9.21 9.37
N VAL A 191 15.22 -8.77 8.54
CA VAL A 191 16.66 -8.86 8.82
C VAL A 191 17.05 -7.98 10.02
N PHE A 192 16.44 -6.81 10.14
CA PHE A 192 16.65 -5.89 11.26
C PHE A 192 16.11 -6.47 12.58
N ASP A 193 14.86 -6.94 12.60
CA ASP A 193 14.20 -7.45 13.82
C ASP A 193 14.88 -8.70 14.37
N TYR A 194 15.32 -9.60 13.49
CA TYR A 194 16.07 -10.79 13.89
C TYR A 194 17.55 -10.51 14.17
N ARG A 195 17.99 -9.24 14.10
CA ARG A 195 19.39 -8.82 14.27
C ARG A 195 20.36 -9.67 13.43
N LEU A 196 19.91 -10.17 12.27
CA LEU A 196 20.71 -11.04 11.40
C LEU A 196 21.98 -10.32 10.92
N LEU A 197 21.89 -9.00 10.73
CA LEU A 197 23.03 -8.14 10.40
C LEU A 197 23.93 -7.81 11.59
N HIS A 198 23.47 -7.96 12.84
CA HIS A 198 24.29 -7.62 14.00
C HIS A 198 25.50 -8.55 14.09
N LYS A 199 25.36 -9.85 13.81
CA LYS A 199 26.49 -10.81 13.84
C LYS A 199 27.61 -10.47 12.84
N PRO A 200 27.36 -10.29 11.53
CA PRO A 200 28.40 -9.94 10.57
C PRO A 200 28.92 -8.51 10.76
N VAL A 201 28.07 -7.53 11.07
CA VAL A 201 28.51 -6.14 11.28
C VAL A 201 29.39 -6.01 12.51
N THR A 202 29.08 -6.72 13.61
CA THR A 202 29.95 -6.74 14.80
C THR A 202 31.27 -7.47 14.51
N ALA A 203 31.26 -8.52 13.69
CA ALA A 203 32.48 -9.22 13.27
C ALA A 203 33.39 -8.34 12.39
N ILE A 204 32.81 -7.59 11.44
CA ILE A 204 33.55 -6.64 10.60
C ILE A 204 34.05 -5.46 11.44
N ALA A 205 33.22 -4.89 12.32
CA ALA A 205 33.64 -3.82 13.23
C ALA A 205 34.77 -4.28 14.16
N TYR A 206 34.74 -5.52 14.63
CA TYR A 206 35.81 -6.12 15.42
C TYR A 206 37.10 -6.30 14.60
N GLN A 207 37.00 -6.76 13.35
CA GLN A 207 38.15 -6.86 12.44
C GLN A 207 38.75 -5.48 12.12
N VAL A 208 37.93 -4.47 11.82
CA VAL A 208 38.40 -3.11 11.57
C VAL A 208 39.04 -2.50 12.83
N ALA A 209 38.45 -2.70 14.01
CA ALA A 209 39.04 -2.25 15.27
C ALA A 209 40.36 -2.97 15.58
N ARG A 210 40.48 -4.26 15.23
CA ARG A 210 41.71 -5.05 15.35
C ARG A 210 42.80 -4.55 14.40
N VAL A 211 42.48 -4.25 13.14
CA VAL A 211 43.42 -3.67 12.16
C VAL A 211 43.88 -2.28 12.62
N LYS A 212 42.97 -1.45 13.14
CA LYS A 212 43.31 -0.11 13.66
C LYS A 212 44.19 -0.18 14.92
N ARG A 213 44.01 -1.18 15.78
CA ARG A 213 44.89 -1.45 16.94
C ARG A 213 46.26 -2.01 16.54
N LEU A 214 46.33 -2.78 15.46
CA LEU A 214 47.59 -3.30 14.91
C LEU A 214 48.39 -2.20 14.19
N GLY A 215 47.72 -1.28 13.48
CA GLY A 215 48.36 -0.11 12.86
C GLY A 215 48.81 0.97 13.86
N SER A 216 48.24 0.99 15.06
CA SER A 216 48.66 1.92 16.14
C SER A 216 49.79 1.35 17.01
N ARG A 217 50.17 0.08 16.85
CA ARG A 217 51.40 -0.50 17.43
C ARG A 217 52.57 -0.19 16.49
N ASN A 218 52.98 1.07 16.43
CA ASN A 218 54.27 1.42 15.84
C ASN A 218 55.35 1.27 16.93
N PRO A 219 56.25 0.27 16.88
CA PRO A 219 57.27 0.08 17.91
C PRO A 219 58.34 1.20 17.95
N ALA A 220 58.30 2.14 17.01
CA ALA A 220 59.26 3.23 16.89
C ALA A 220 59.07 4.39 17.89
N VAL A 221 57.89 4.57 18.50
CA VAL A 221 57.64 5.69 19.42
C VAL A 221 58.06 5.37 20.87
N LYS A 222 58.15 4.09 21.24
CA LYS A 222 58.52 3.68 22.61
C LYS A 222 60.04 3.57 22.85
N ARG A 223 60.87 3.70 21.81
CA ARG A 223 62.34 3.73 21.94
C ARG A 223 62.91 5.15 22.10
N ARG A 224 62.26 6.17 21.53
CA ARG A 224 62.72 7.58 21.66
C ARG A 224 62.54 8.15 23.05
N SER A 225 61.50 7.75 23.78
CA SER A 225 61.30 8.20 25.17
C SER A 225 62.30 7.60 26.17
N SER A 226 63.02 6.53 25.81
CA SER A 226 64.00 5.90 26.73
C SER A 226 65.42 6.43 26.54
N GLU A 227 65.73 7.08 25.42
CA GLU A 227 67.05 7.69 25.16
C GLU A 227 67.11 9.16 25.62
N GLU A 228 66.01 9.90 25.57
CA GLU A 228 65.94 11.27 26.13
C GLU A 228 65.98 11.30 27.66
N ASP A 229 65.38 10.31 28.34
CA ASP A 229 65.42 10.21 29.81
C ASP A 229 66.80 9.76 30.35
N ALA A 230 67.62 9.08 29.53
CA ALA A 230 68.96 8.64 29.92
C ALA A 230 70.03 9.74 29.78
N ALA A 231 69.81 10.73 28.91
CA ALA A 231 70.73 11.85 28.69
C ALA A 231 70.60 12.95 29.78
N ALA A 232 69.50 12.97 30.53
CA ALA A 232 69.23 13.99 31.54
C ALA A 232 69.88 13.72 32.93
N ILE A 233 70.57 12.58 33.12
CA ILE A 233 71.08 12.15 34.43
C ILE A 233 72.58 12.53 34.65
N VAL A 234 73.28 13.05 33.64
CA VAL A 234 74.69 13.45 33.77
C VAL A 234 74.83 14.97 33.80
N GLY A 235 74.51 15.59 34.93
CA GLY A 235 74.82 17.00 35.13
C GLY A 235 74.23 17.61 36.40
N GLY A 236 75.06 17.73 37.45
CA GLY A 236 74.82 18.70 38.53
C GLY A 236 74.70 18.11 39.93
N ARG A 237 75.84 18.03 40.62
CA ARG A 237 75.97 17.80 42.08
C ARG A 237 75.40 18.98 42.88
N GLY A 238 74.85 18.67 44.06
CA GLY A 238 74.65 19.63 45.16
C GLY A 238 73.98 18.98 46.38
N VAL A 239 74.80 18.53 47.32
CA VAL A 239 74.44 17.81 48.56
C VAL A 239 73.84 18.75 49.61
N GLN A 240 72.81 18.29 50.35
CA GLN A 240 72.69 18.53 51.80
C GLN A 240 71.80 17.46 52.47
N LEU A 241 72.37 16.83 53.50
CA LEU A 241 71.79 15.83 54.39
C LEU A 241 71.18 16.53 55.62
N GLN A 242 69.99 16.14 56.06
CA GLN A 242 69.59 16.33 57.47
C GLN A 242 68.62 15.22 57.92
N GLU A 243 68.93 14.65 59.08
CA GLU A 243 68.40 13.45 59.73
C GLU A 243 67.01 13.56 60.40
N ARG A 244 66.52 12.38 60.84
CA ARG A 244 65.75 12.03 62.06
C ARG A 244 64.23 11.72 61.98
N GLN A 245 63.93 10.44 62.25
CA GLN A 245 62.73 9.82 62.86
C GLN A 245 62.45 10.34 64.30
N PRO A 246 61.41 9.90 65.08
CA PRO A 246 60.04 9.36 64.80
C PRO A 246 58.88 9.83 65.77
N SER A 247 57.60 9.68 65.34
CA SER A 247 56.31 9.40 66.09
C SER A 247 55.84 10.38 67.24
N PRO A 248 54.62 10.27 67.88
CA PRO A 248 53.42 9.40 67.72
C PRO A 248 52.01 10.07 67.86
N SER A 249 50.93 9.28 67.66
CA SER A 249 49.55 9.34 68.28
C SER A 249 48.66 10.60 68.02
N SER A 250 47.32 10.60 67.94
CA SER A 250 46.24 9.77 68.50
C SER A 250 44.88 10.08 67.80
N ASN A 251 44.02 9.06 67.68
CA ASN A 251 42.58 9.09 67.32
C ASN A 251 41.71 9.73 68.44
N PRO A 252 40.39 10.05 68.30
CA PRO A 252 39.34 9.07 67.90
C PRO A 252 38.01 9.54 67.22
N GLN A 253 37.39 8.57 66.50
CA GLN A 253 35.96 8.24 66.33
C GLN A 253 34.89 9.31 65.96
N ALA A 254 34.18 9.06 64.85
CA ALA A 254 32.71 8.90 64.81
C ALA A 254 32.20 8.34 63.47
N GLN A 255 31.26 7.40 63.54
CA GLN A 255 30.59 6.71 62.43
C GLN A 255 29.58 7.62 61.69
N SER A 256 29.46 7.51 60.37
CA SER A 256 28.15 7.53 59.67
C SER A 256 28.27 7.26 58.15
N LEU A 257 27.57 6.21 57.73
CA LEU A 257 26.78 6.03 56.51
C LEU A 257 27.43 6.32 55.14
N GLN A 258 27.63 5.21 54.41
CA GLN A 258 27.81 5.13 52.96
C GLN A 258 26.80 5.99 52.19
N GLN A 259 27.28 6.90 51.35
CA GLN A 259 26.53 7.44 50.21
C GLN A 259 27.39 7.40 48.94
N GLN A 260 27.00 6.52 48.02
CA GLN A 260 27.42 6.57 46.62
C GLN A 260 26.89 7.85 45.97
N PRO A 261 27.65 8.50 45.06
CA PRO A 261 27.13 9.65 44.32
C PRO A 261 26.05 9.19 43.33
N LYS A 262 24.85 9.78 43.44
CA LYS A 262 23.74 9.60 42.48
C LYS A 262 24.16 10.12 41.09
N LEU A 263 24.02 9.27 40.07
CA LEU A 263 24.05 9.70 38.66
C LEU A 263 22.83 10.58 38.33
N PRO A 264 22.92 11.47 37.32
CA PRO A 264 21.86 12.44 37.00
C PRO A 264 20.56 11.79 36.49
N LEU A 265 19.43 12.43 36.83
CA LEU A 265 18.03 12.08 36.53
C LEU A 265 17.66 11.83 35.04
N ALA A 266 18.59 11.98 34.10
CA ALA A 266 18.32 11.77 32.67
C ALA A 266 18.24 10.30 32.26
N GLU A 267 18.87 9.38 33.00
CA GLU A 267 18.95 7.96 32.61
C GLU A 267 17.75 7.11 33.09
N GLN A 268 16.97 7.61 34.06
CA GLN A 268 15.78 6.93 34.58
C GLN A 268 14.52 7.19 33.74
N GLN A 269 14.42 8.36 33.08
CA GLN A 269 13.32 8.64 32.16
C GLN A 269 13.39 7.81 30.86
N GLY A 270 14.60 7.50 30.37
CA GLY A 270 14.79 6.66 29.19
C GLY A 270 14.44 5.18 29.40
N LYS A 271 14.73 4.63 30.60
CA LYS A 271 14.40 3.24 30.94
C LYS A 271 12.92 3.07 31.31
N SER A 272 12.29 4.07 31.94
CA SER A 272 10.86 4.04 32.23
C SER A 272 10.02 4.14 30.94
N ALA A 273 10.39 5.01 29.99
CA ALA A 273 9.73 5.11 28.69
C ALA A 273 9.91 3.84 27.84
N SER A 274 11.09 3.20 27.88
CA SER A 274 11.34 1.92 27.22
C SER A 274 10.59 0.74 27.88
N ALA A 275 10.38 0.77 29.20
CA ALA A 275 9.64 -0.26 29.92
C ALA A 275 8.12 -0.10 29.73
N LEU A 276 7.61 1.15 29.67
CA LEU A 276 6.23 1.47 29.30
C LEU A 276 5.93 1.12 27.83
N ALA A 277 6.89 1.31 26.92
CA ALA A 277 6.77 0.87 25.53
C ALA A 277 6.81 -0.66 25.38
N SER A 278 7.55 -1.37 26.24
CA SER A 278 7.55 -2.84 26.29
C SER A 278 6.30 -3.43 26.96
N ALA A 279 5.63 -2.67 27.84
CA ALA A 279 4.39 -3.09 28.50
C ALA A 279 3.13 -2.83 27.64
N ALA A 280 3.22 -1.94 26.64
CA ALA A 280 2.16 -1.70 25.66
C ALA A 280 2.02 -2.86 24.64
N GLU A 281 2.95 -3.82 24.59
CA GLU A 281 2.88 -5.01 23.73
C GLU A 281 1.95 -6.12 24.24
N SER A 282 1.28 -5.93 25.38
CA SER A 282 0.41 -6.94 25.99
C SER A 282 -0.99 -6.44 26.33
N GLU A 283 -1.61 -5.60 25.49
CA GLU A 283 -3.07 -5.49 25.55
C GLU A 283 -3.68 -6.85 25.16
N PRO A 284 -4.58 -7.42 25.99
CA PRO A 284 -5.21 -8.69 25.70
C PRO A 284 -6.01 -8.57 24.41
N ARG A 285 -5.58 -9.33 23.41
CA ARG A 285 -6.13 -9.36 22.05
C ARG A 285 -7.64 -9.67 22.08
N ILE A 286 -8.48 -8.65 21.91
CA ILE A 286 -9.93 -8.84 21.75
C ILE A 286 -10.22 -9.22 20.30
N ILE A 287 -10.00 -10.49 19.96
CA ILE A 287 -10.49 -11.05 18.69
C ILE A 287 -12.01 -11.18 18.79
N PRO A 288 -12.82 -10.63 17.88
CA PRO A 288 -14.24 -10.96 17.80
C PRO A 288 -14.40 -12.48 17.68
N ARG A 289 -15.17 -13.10 18.59
CA ARG A 289 -15.26 -14.56 18.81
C ARG A 289 -15.74 -15.41 17.61
N ASP A 290 -16.06 -14.78 16.47
CA ASP A 290 -16.73 -15.41 15.33
C ASP A 290 -15.97 -15.17 14.00
N MET A 291 -14.66 -15.46 13.96
CA MET A 291 -13.92 -15.59 12.69
C MET A 291 -14.12 -17.00 12.11
N GLN A 292 -14.63 -17.09 10.87
CA GLN A 292 -14.91 -18.36 10.18
C GLN A 292 -13.97 -18.58 9.00
N LEU A 293 -12.66 -18.68 9.26
CA LEU A 293 -11.71 -19.18 8.26
C LEU A 293 -11.61 -20.70 8.36
N ASN A 294 -12.62 -21.41 7.83
CA ASN A 294 -12.55 -22.87 7.60
C ASN A 294 -11.69 -23.18 6.36
N PHE A 295 -10.49 -22.59 6.29
CA PHE A 295 -9.69 -22.54 5.09
C PHE A 295 -8.26 -23.00 5.39
N SER A 296 -7.88 -24.15 4.83
CA SER A 296 -6.58 -24.79 5.05
C SER A 296 -5.52 -24.23 4.11
N TRP A 297 -4.26 -24.21 4.57
CA TRP A 297 -3.12 -23.82 3.74
C TRP A 297 -2.96 -24.71 2.49
N LYS A 298 -3.37 -25.99 2.58
CA LYS A 298 -3.36 -26.93 1.45
C LYS A 298 -4.32 -26.49 0.35
N THR A 299 -5.55 -26.16 0.73
CA THR A 299 -6.58 -25.65 -0.19
C THR A 299 -6.15 -24.31 -0.79
N GLY A 300 -5.56 -23.42 0.02
CA GLY A 300 -5.03 -22.15 -0.44
C GLY A 300 -3.93 -22.31 -1.49
N THR A 301 -2.97 -23.20 -1.24
CA THR A 301 -1.87 -23.51 -2.18
C THR A 301 -2.40 -24.12 -3.47
N PHE A 302 -3.35 -25.06 -3.37
CA PHE A 302 -4.01 -25.66 -4.53
C PHE A 302 -4.67 -24.60 -5.43
N ILE A 303 -5.41 -23.66 -4.85
CA ILE A 303 -6.08 -22.57 -5.60
C ILE A 303 -5.05 -21.70 -6.34
N ILE A 304 -3.94 -21.34 -5.67
CA ILE A 304 -2.87 -20.55 -6.27
C ILE A 304 -2.22 -21.32 -7.44
N THR A 305 -1.93 -22.61 -7.26
CA THR A 305 -1.36 -23.45 -8.33
C THR A 305 -2.32 -23.56 -9.51
N CYS A 306 -3.61 -23.83 -9.27
CA CYS A 306 -4.62 -23.88 -10.31
C CYS A 306 -4.74 -22.54 -11.06
N PHE A 307 -4.64 -21.42 -10.37
CA PHE A 307 -4.63 -20.10 -11.00
C PHE A 307 -3.43 -19.93 -11.96
N PHE A 308 -2.21 -20.24 -11.52
CA PHE A 308 -1.04 -20.11 -12.39
C PHE A 308 -1.11 -21.07 -13.59
N LEU A 309 -1.63 -22.29 -13.40
CA LEU A 309 -1.89 -23.21 -14.50
C LEU A 309 -2.93 -22.66 -15.48
N SER A 310 -4.06 -22.11 -14.99
CA SER A 310 -5.08 -21.49 -15.85
C SER A 310 -4.54 -20.26 -16.57
N PHE A 311 -3.65 -19.50 -15.92
CA PHE A 311 -2.99 -18.36 -16.52
C PHE A 311 -2.03 -18.74 -17.63
N ILE A 312 -1.17 -19.73 -17.41
CA ILE A 312 -0.29 -20.26 -18.45
C ILE A 312 -1.12 -20.79 -19.61
N ALA A 313 -2.17 -21.57 -19.35
CA ALA A 313 -3.05 -22.08 -20.40
C ALA A 313 -3.72 -20.96 -21.22
N ALA A 314 -4.21 -19.91 -20.57
CA ALA A 314 -4.78 -18.75 -21.26
C ALA A 314 -3.74 -17.98 -22.10
N MET A 315 -2.51 -17.83 -21.62
CA MET A 315 -1.46 -17.15 -22.39
C MET A 315 -0.95 -17.99 -23.56
N VAL A 316 -0.83 -19.32 -23.38
CA VAL A 316 -0.46 -20.24 -24.46
C VAL A 316 -1.55 -20.29 -25.52
N LEU A 317 -2.82 -20.40 -25.13
CA LEU A 317 -3.94 -20.41 -26.08
C LEU A 317 -3.99 -19.12 -26.91
N ARG A 318 -3.70 -17.96 -26.31
CA ARG A 318 -3.50 -16.70 -27.04
C ARG A 318 -2.41 -16.77 -28.11
N SER A 319 -1.33 -17.49 -27.85
CA SER A 319 -0.21 -17.64 -28.79
C SER A 319 -0.47 -18.68 -29.89
N VAL A 320 -1.36 -19.65 -29.67
CA VAL A 320 -1.60 -20.79 -30.59
C VAL A 320 -2.79 -20.53 -31.52
N LEU A 321 -3.73 -19.67 -31.14
CA LEU A 321 -4.88 -19.34 -31.98
C LEU A 321 -4.45 -18.63 -33.29
N PRO A 322 -5.18 -18.85 -34.41
CA PRO A 322 -4.88 -18.19 -35.69
C PRO A 322 -4.78 -16.68 -35.55
N HIS A 323 -3.87 -16.04 -36.28
CA HIS A 323 -3.68 -14.59 -36.23
C HIS A 323 -4.62 -13.85 -37.21
N PRO A 324 -5.42 -12.86 -36.74
CA PRO A 324 -5.61 -12.48 -35.34
C PRO A 324 -6.61 -13.40 -34.62
N ALA A 325 -6.33 -13.70 -33.35
CA ALA A 325 -7.24 -14.49 -32.51
C ALA A 325 -8.59 -13.74 -32.35
N PRO A 326 -9.70 -14.45 -32.00
CA PRO A 326 -11.00 -13.82 -31.85
C PRO A 326 -10.97 -12.61 -30.91
N LEU A 327 -11.55 -11.49 -31.32
CA LEU A 327 -11.43 -10.21 -30.61
C LEU A 327 -11.81 -10.30 -29.13
N LEU A 328 -12.94 -10.94 -28.82
CA LEU A 328 -13.42 -11.10 -27.43
C LEU A 328 -12.46 -11.92 -26.56
N TYR A 329 -11.76 -12.89 -27.17
CA TYR A 329 -10.73 -13.65 -26.48
C TYR A 329 -9.45 -12.82 -26.27
N ARG A 330 -9.06 -12.00 -27.26
CA ARG A 330 -7.96 -11.04 -27.09
C ARG A 330 -8.26 -10.05 -25.96
N LEU A 331 -9.47 -9.49 -25.93
CA LEU A 331 -9.96 -8.64 -24.84
C LEU A 331 -9.88 -9.37 -23.49
N PHE A 332 -10.42 -10.60 -23.40
CA PHE A 332 -10.32 -11.43 -22.20
C PHE A 332 -8.85 -11.61 -21.77
N SER A 333 -7.99 -12.05 -22.68
CA SER A 333 -6.59 -12.35 -22.38
C SER A 333 -5.79 -11.10 -21.96
N ASN A 334 -6.05 -9.95 -22.57
CA ASN A 334 -5.44 -8.67 -22.21
C ASN A 334 -5.90 -8.20 -20.82
N MET A 335 -7.19 -8.28 -20.53
CA MET A 335 -7.74 -7.91 -19.22
C MET A 335 -7.32 -8.88 -18.11
N TYR A 336 -7.24 -10.17 -18.43
CA TYR A 336 -6.79 -11.22 -17.52
C TYR A 336 -5.30 -11.10 -17.21
N LEU A 337 -4.48 -10.78 -18.22
CA LEU A 337 -3.08 -10.43 -18.05
C LEU A 337 -2.93 -9.17 -17.19
N ALA A 338 -3.66 -8.09 -17.51
CA ALA A 338 -3.67 -6.86 -16.74
C ALA A 338 -4.00 -7.14 -15.26
N GLY A 339 -5.09 -7.86 -14.97
CA GLY A 339 -5.47 -8.23 -13.61
C GLY A 339 -4.41 -9.06 -12.87
N THR A 340 -3.60 -9.83 -13.59
CA THR A 340 -2.53 -10.67 -13.04
C THR A 340 -1.24 -9.90 -12.74
N ILE A 341 -0.90 -8.88 -13.54
CA ILE A 341 0.38 -8.15 -13.44
C ILE A 341 0.28 -6.84 -12.67
N ILE A 342 -0.93 -6.32 -12.44
CA ILE A 342 -1.09 -5.04 -11.75
C ILE A 342 -0.89 -5.23 -10.25
N PHE A 343 0.08 -4.52 -9.68
CA PHE A 343 0.32 -4.43 -8.23
C PHE A 343 0.12 -2.99 -7.74
N GLY A 344 -0.31 -2.83 -6.49
CA GLY A 344 -0.22 -1.53 -5.82
C GLY A 344 -1.24 -0.45 -6.20
N GLY A 345 -2.49 -0.80 -6.56
CA GLY A 345 -3.57 0.18 -6.74
C GLY A 345 -3.67 0.82 -8.14
N GLY A 346 -4.70 1.65 -8.33
CA GLY A 346 -5.21 2.15 -9.61
C GLY A 346 -4.23 2.84 -10.57
N PRO A 347 -3.23 3.63 -10.11
CA PRO A 347 -2.41 4.45 -11.03
C PRO A 347 -1.47 3.66 -11.94
N VAL A 348 -1.19 2.41 -11.60
CA VAL A 348 -0.34 1.50 -12.37
C VAL A 348 -1.11 0.81 -13.50
N VAL A 349 -2.44 0.79 -13.38
CA VAL A 349 -3.37 0.18 -14.33
C VAL A 349 -3.39 0.96 -15.64
N ILE A 350 -3.25 2.27 -15.58
CA ILE A 350 -3.60 3.19 -16.67
C ILE A 350 -2.68 3.00 -17.89
N PRO A 351 -1.34 3.03 -17.77
CA PRO A 351 -0.47 2.86 -18.95
C PRO A 351 -0.66 1.48 -19.60
N LEU A 352 -0.91 0.45 -18.78
CA LEU A 352 -1.14 -0.91 -19.24
C LEU A 352 -2.43 -1.06 -20.03
N LEU A 353 -3.55 -0.56 -19.47
CA LEU A 353 -4.82 -0.64 -20.17
C LEU A 353 -4.76 0.14 -21.48
N ARG A 354 -4.03 1.27 -21.53
CA ARG A 354 -3.80 2.01 -22.77
C ARG A 354 -3.07 1.14 -23.79
N GLU A 355 -1.98 0.49 -23.42
CA GLU A 355 -1.25 -0.42 -24.30
C GLU A 355 -2.15 -1.56 -24.82
N TYR A 356 -3.00 -2.11 -23.95
CA TYR A 356 -3.80 -3.29 -24.27
C TYR A 356 -5.11 -3.02 -25.02
N VAL A 357 -5.51 -1.77 -25.20
CA VAL A 357 -6.76 -1.41 -25.92
C VAL A 357 -6.57 -0.29 -26.94
N VAL A 358 -5.73 0.70 -26.64
CA VAL A 358 -5.49 1.85 -27.53
C VAL A 358 -4.40 1.53 -28.54
N ALA A 359 -3.29 0.91 -28.12
CA ALA A 359 -2.25 0.50 -29.07
C ALA A 359 -2.74 -0.62 -30.01
N GLU A 360 -3.71 -1.41 -29.55
CA GLU A 360 -4.43 -2.40 -30.36
C GLU A 360 -5.45 -1.79 -31.33
N GLY A 361 -5.70 -0.49 -31.25
CA GLY A 361 -6.65 0.23 -32.12
C GLY A 361 -8.13 0.00 -31.77
N TRP A 362 -8.46 -0.60 -30.63
CA TRP A 362 -9.85 -0.89 -30.26
C TRP A 362 -10.59 0.30 -29.67
N VAL A 363 -9.86 1.19 -28.99
CA VAL A 363 -10.39 2.38 -28.32
C VAL A 363 -9.52 3.57 -28.67
N SER A 364 -10.13 4.73 -28.97
CA SER A 364 -9.38 5.93 -29.30
C SER A 364 -8.62 6.49 -28.08
N PRO A 365 -7.48 7.20 -28.26
CA PRO A 365 -6.80 7.88 -27.16
C PRO A 365 -7.71 8.87 -26.42
N ARG A 366 -8.60 9.54 -27.17
CA ARG A 366 -9.60 10.47 -26.62
C ARG A 366 -10.57 9.75 -25.69
N ASP A 367 -11.24 8.70 -26.14
CA ASP A 367 -12.23 7.98 -25.32
C ASP A 367 -11.57 7.34 -24.10
N PHE A 368 -10.32 6.89 -24.24
CA PHE A 368 -9.52 6.40 -23.13
C PHE A 368 -9.29 7.48 -22.05
N LEU A 369 -8.89 8.69 -22.44
CA LEU A 369 -8.67 9.80 -21.50
C LEU A 369 -9.97 10.27 -20.84
N VAL A 370 -11.07 10.31 -21.60
CA VAL A 370 -12.40 10.64 -21.08
C VAL A 370 -12.85 9.61 -20.05
N GLY A 371 -12.78 8.32 -20.41
CA GLY A 371 -13.13 7.23 -19.49
C GLY A 371 -12.22 7.21 -18.26
N LEU A 372 -10.94 7.56 -18.41
CA LEU A 372 -10.01 7.71 -17.30
C LEU A 372 -10.42 8.84 -16.34
N ALA A 373 -10.77 10.01 -16.86
CA ALA A 373 -11.23 11.10 -16.01
C ALA A 373 -12.55 10.77 -15.30
N LEU A 374 -13.48 10.12 -16.01
CA LEU A 374 -14.76 9.69 -15.44
C LEU A 374 -14.56 8.67 -14.32
N ILE A 375 -13.74 7.63 -14.52
CA ILE A 375 -13.55 6.60 -13.49
C ILE A 375 -12.85 7.13 -12.24
N GLN A 376 -11.97 8.12 -12.38
CA GLN A 376 -11.27 8.74 -11.24
C GLN A 376 -12.22 9.54 -10.34
N ALA A 377 -13.36 9.98 -10.87
CA ALA A 377 -14.43 10.65 -10.14
C ALA A 377 -15.56 9.70 -9.73
N PHE A 378 -15.57 8.45 -10.20
CA PHE A 378 -16.65 7.50 -9.95
C PHE A 378 -16.47 6.75 -8.62
N PRO A 379 -17.57 6.39 -7.93
CA PRO A 379 -17.47 5.57 -6.73
C PRO A 379 -17.13 4.11 -7.03
N GLY A 380 -16.53 3.45 -6.05
CA GLY A 380 -16.20 2.04 -6.10
C GLY A 380 -14.86 1.78 -6.79
N PRO A 381 -14.60 0.55 -7.26
CA PRO A 381 -13.27 0.19 -7.74
C PRO A 381 -12.95 0.84 -9.09
N ASN A 382 -11.84 1.59 -9.17
CA ASN A 382 -11.36 2.19 -10.42
C ASN A 382 -11.07 1.15 -11.53
N PHE A 383 -10.96 -0.13 -11.19
CA PHE A 383 -10.84 -1.22 -12.16
C PHE A 383 -12.13 -1.42 -12.98
N ASN A 384 -13.26 -0.84 -12.58
CA ASN A 384 -14.46 -0.75 -13.41
C ASN A 384 -14.21 0.03 -14.71
N PHE A 385 -13.09 0.74 -14.85
CA PHE A 385 -12.64 1.27 -16.14
C PHE A 385 -12.52 0.18 -17.22
N ALA A 386 -12.17 -1.05 -16.85
CA ALA A 386 -12.14 -2.16 -17.80
C ALA A 386 -13.51 -2.45 -18.42
N VAL A 387 -14.61 -2.21 -17.68
CA VAL A 387 -15.98 -2.38 -18.17
C VAL A 387 -16.27 -1.37 -19.28
N PHE A 388 -15.86 -0.12 -19.08
CA PHE A 388 -15.96 0.95 -20.07
C PHE A 388 -15.14 0.60 -21.33
N LEU A 389 -13.88 0.20 -21.16
CA LEU A 389 -12.99 -0.15 -22.27
C LEU A 389 -13.46 -1.40 -23.02
N GLY A 390 -13.94 -2.41 -22.31
CA GLY A 390 -14.47 -3.64 -22.91
C GLY A 390 -15.75 -3.39 -23.69
N SER A 391 -16.62 -2.52 -23.18
CA SER A 391 -17.83 -2.08 -23.89
C SER A 391 -17.49 -1.34 -25.18
N LEU A 392 -16.59 -0.33 -25.13
CA LEU A 392 -16.15 0.40 -26.33
C LEU A 392 -15.46 -0.51 -27.34
N THR A 393 -14.59 -1.42 -26.88
CA THR A 393 -13.94 -2.42 -27.73
C THR A 393 -14.98 -3.25 -28.50
N ALA A 394 -16.06 -3.67 -27.83
CA ALA A 394 -17.13 -4.41 -28.47
C ALA A 394 -17.95 -3.55 -29.43
N ILE A 395 -18.36 -2.34 -29.03
CA ILE A 395 -19.15 -1.41 -29.85
C ILE A 395 -18.42 -1.07 -31.14
N ASN A 396 -17.15 -0.66 -31.04
CA ASN A 396 -16.33 -0.23 -32.17
C ASN A 396 -16.05 -1.34 -33.19
N ASN A 397 -16.33 -2.60 -32.83
CA ASN A 397 -16.09 -3.77 -33.67
C ASN A 397 -17.37 -4.57 -33.96
N GLY A 398 -18.57 -3.99 -33.75
CA GLY A 398 -19.84 -4.61 -34.10
C GLY A 398 -20.29 -5.77 -33.21
N TYR A 399 -19.71 -5.91 -32.01
CA TYR A 399 -20.12 -6.91 -31.02
C TYR A 399 -21.10 -6.32 -29.98
N SER A 400 -21.73 -7.20 -29.22
CA SER A 400 -22.57 -6.80 -28.09
C SER A 400 -21.76 -6.05 -27.02
N SER A 401 -22.11 -4.78 -26.78
CA SER A 401 -21.48 -3.90 -25.79
C SER A 401 -21.45 -4.52 -24.39
N ILE A 402 -22.57 -5.09 -23.95
CA ILE A 402 -22.68 -5.76 -22.64
C ILE A 402 -21.80 -7.01 -22.57
N GLY A 403 -21.62 -7.72 -23.70
CA GLY A 403 -20.72 -8.87 -23.79
C GLY A 403 -19.27 -8.47 -23.55
N GLY A 404 -18.81 -7.42 -24.22
CA GLY A 404 -17.46 -6.86 -24.01
C GLY A 404 -17.25 -6.36 -22.58
N ALA A 405 -18.24 -5.65 -22.03
CA ALA A 405 -18.25 -5.15 -20.66
C ALA A 405 -18.09 -6.28 -19.62
N LEU A 406 -18.89 -7.35 -19.74
CA LEU A 406 -18.86 -8.49 -18.83
C LEU A 406 -17.55 -9.28 -18.93
N ILE A 407 -17.04 -9.51 -20.14
CA ILE A 407 -15.76 -10.20 -20.35
C ILE A 407 -14.62 -9.43 -19.68
N ALA A 408 -14.54 -8.12 -19.91
CA ALA A 408 -13.49 -7.30 -19.31
C ALA A 408 -13.61 -7.24 -17.78
N TRP A 409 -14.84 -7.14 -17.26
CA TRP A 409 -15.10 -7.15 -15.82
C TRP A 409 -14.63 -8.44 -15.14
N ILE A 410 -15.03 -9.61 -15.68
CA ILE A 410 -14.62 -10.91 -15.13
C ILE A 410 -13.09 -11.05 -15.23
N ALA A 411 -12.54 -10.81 -16.42
CA ALA A 411 -11.13 -11.01 -16.69
C ALA A 411 -10.22 -10.18 -15.78
N ILE A 412 -10.55 -8.91 -15.51
CA ILE A 412 -9.67 -8.04 -14.72
C ILE A 412 -9.75 -8.29 -13.21
N PHE A 413 -10.93 -8.69 -12.69
CA PHE A 413 -11.12 -8.89 -11.24
C PHE A 413 -10.77 -10.31 -10.78
N SER A 414 -10.97 -11.33 -11.62
CA SER A 414 -10.76 -12.73 -11.24
C SER A 414 -9.34 -13.05 -10.73
N PRO A 415 -8.24 -12.62 -11.38
CA PRO A 415 -6.89 -12.97 -10.93
C PRO A 415 -6.61 -12.59 -9.47
N GLY A 416 -6.84 -11.32 -9.14
CA GLY A 416 -6.57 -10.81 -7.79
C GLY A 416 -7.47 -11.43 -6.73
N LEU A 417 -8.74 -11.70 -7.05
CA LEU A 417 -9.68 -12.36 -6.14
C LEU A 417 -9.31 -13.82 -5.87
N ILE A 418 -8.93 -14.57 -6.90
CA ILE A 418 -8.49 -15.97 -6.77
C ILE A 418 -7.20 -16.04 -5.96
N LEU A 419 -6.21 -15.21 -6.30
CA LEU A 419 -4.92 -15.16 -5.60
C LEU A 419 -5.07 -14.76 -4.13
N VAL A 420 -5.86 -13.73 -3.81
CA VAL A 420 -6.06 -13.33 -2.41
C VAL A 420 -6.83 -14.40 -1.65
N HIS A 421 -7.85 -15.01 -2.26
CA HIS A 421 -8.60 -16.07 -1.62
C HIS A 421 -7.69 -17.26 -1.27
N GLY A 422 -6.83 -17.71 -2.21
CA GLY A 422 -5.84 -18.75 -1.93
C GLY A 422 -4.83 -18.34 -0.85
N THR A 423 -4.34 -17.11 -0.90
CA THR A 423 -3.34 -16.58 0.07
C THR A 423 -3.89 -16.51 1.50
N MET A 424 -5.19 -16.26 1.66
CA MET A 424 -5.83 -16.23 2.99
C MET A 424 -5.68 -17.55 3.76
N GLY A 425 -5.54 -18.69 3.07
CA GLY A 425 -5.30 -20.00 3.71
C GLY A 425 -3.90 -20.14 4.25
N ILE A 426 -2.93 -19.60 3.52
CA ILE A 426 -1.52 -19.55 3.94
C ILE A 426 -1.38 -18.55 5.10
N TRP A 427 -1.98 -17.36 4.97
CA TRP A 427 -1.95 -16.34 6.01
C TRP A 427 -2.57 -16.83 7.32
N SER A 428 -3.72 -17.50 7.28
CA SER A 428 -4.37 -18.04 8.48
C SER A 428 -3.45 -18.98 9.27
N ALA A 429 -2.68 -19.82 8.57
CA ALA A 429 -1.71 -20.73 9.17
C ALA A 429 -0.43 -20.03 9.67
N ALA A 430 0.01 -18.96 8.99
CA ALA A 430 1.32 -18.34 9.23
C ALA A 430 1.28 -17.11 10.14
N ARG A 431 0.13 -16.42 10.29
CA ARG A 431 0.02 -15.09 10.93
C ARG A 431 0.50 -14.99 12.38
N ASN A 432 0.51 -16.10 13.13
CA ASN A 432 1.00 -16.13 14.51
C ASN A 432 2.54 -16.18 14.62
N ARG A 433 3.27 -16.38 13.51
CA ARG A 433 4.73 -16.45 13.50
C ARG A 433 5.34 -15.05 13.54
N ARG A 434 6.35 -14.84 14.40
CA ARG A 434 7.04 -13.54 14.57
C ARG A 434 7.64 -13.01 13.26
N TRP A 435 8.27 -13.88 12.47
CA TRP A 435 8.86 -13.50 11.17
C TRP A 435 7.82 -12.98 10.17
N VAL A 436 6.59 -13.51 10.18
CA VAL A 436 5.51 -13.03 9.29
C VAL A 436 5.10 -11.61 9.69
N LYS A 437 4.98 -11.33 10.98
CA LYS A 437 4.66 -9.98 11.46
C LYS A 437 5.73 -8.97 11.07
N ALA A 438 7.01 -9.31 11.27
CA ALA A 438 8.13 -8.47 10.88
C ALA A 438 8.16 -8.21 9.36
N LEU A 439 7.92 -9.24 8.56
CA LEU A 439 7.84 -9.15 7.10
C LEU A 439 6.68 -8.25 6.65
N LEU A 440 5.47 -8.50 7.16
CA LEU A 440 4.27 -7.72 6.80
C LEU A 440 4.41 -6.25 7.19
N ARG A 441 5.05 -5.94 8.33
CA ARG A 441 5.33 -4.56 8.74
C ARG A 441 6.15 -3.81 7.70
N GLY A 442 7.19 -4.43 7.14
CA GLY A 442 8.01 -3.82 6.09
C GLY A 442 7.28 -3.72 4.76
N ILE A 443 6.53 -4.76 4.38
CA ILE A 443 5.68 -4.75 3.17
C ILE A 443 4.66 -3.60 3.24
N ASN A 444 4.04 -3.39 4.41
CA ASN A 444 3.10 -2.29 4.66
C ASN A 444 3.76 -0.93 4.41
N ALA A 445 4.91 -0.68 5.03
CA ALA A 445 5.66 0.56 4.87
C ALA A 445 6.06 0.80 3.39
N GLY A 446 6.56 -0.22 2.70
CA GLY A 446 6.86 -0.12 1.27
C GLY A 446 5.62 0.19 0.42
N ALA A 447 4.50 -0.48 0.71
CA ALA A 447 3.23 -0.26 0.01
C ALA A 447 2.72 1.17 0.18
N VAL A 448 2.84 1.75 1.37
CA VAL A 448 2.46 3.14 1.62
C VAL A 448 3.37 4.11 0.88
N GLY A 449 4.68 3.85 0.82
CA GLY A 449 5.61 4.63 0.00
C GLY A 449 5.17 4.70 -1.47
N LEU A 450 4.72 3.57 -2.03
CA LEU A 450 4.22 3.51 -3.41
C LEU A 450 2.90 4.28 -3.63
N ILE A 451 2.14 4.62 -2.58
CA ILE A 451 0.96 5.49 -2.74
C ILE A 451 1.40 6.91 -3.15
N TYR A 452 2.52 7.41 -2.62
CA TYR A 452 3.07 8.70 -3.05
C TYR A 452 3.50 8.68 -4.52
N THR A 453 4.10 7.58 -4.98
CA THR A 453 4.37 7.35 -6.41
C THR A 453 3.08 7.42 -7.24
N ALA A 454 2.00 6.85 -6.72
CA ALA A 454 0.69 6.88 -7.34
C ALA A 454 0.12 8.31 -7.45
N VAL A 455 0.25 9.13 -6.39
CA VAL A 455 -0.10 10.56 -6.41
C VAL A 455 0.67 11.29 -7.50
N TYR A 456 2.00 11.11 -7.55
CA TYR A 456 2.86 11.71 -8.56
C TYR A 456 2.46 11.30 -9.99
N ARG A 457 2.18 10.02 -10.22
CA ARG A 457 1.81 9.53 -11.56
C ARG A 457 0.47 10.07 -12.04
N ILE A 458 -0.55 10.13 -11.17
CA ILE A 458 -1.84 10.73 -11.56
C ILE A 458 -1.68 12.24 -11.78
N TRP A 459 -0.86 12.90 -10.96
CA TRP A 459 -0.53 14.32 -11.15
C TRP A 459 0.03 14.61 -12.54
N GLN A 460 0.92 13.76 -13.06
CA GLN A 460 1.55 13.92 -14.38
C GLN A 460 0.58 13.76 -15.57
N VAL A 461 -0.61 13.19 -15.37
CA VAL A 461 -1.58 12.95 -16.46
C VAL A 461 -2.95 13.56 -16.20
N GLY A 462 -3.10 14.30 -15.09
CA GLY A 462 -4.40 14.76 -14.61
C GLY A 462 -5.02 15.90 -15.43
N TYR A 463 -4.20 16.70 -16.12
CA TYR A 463 -4.66 17.82 -16.95
C TYR A 463 -4.99 17.33 -18.37
N ILE A 464 -6.23 17.54 -18.81
CA ILE A 464 -6.74 17.12 -20.13
C ILE A 464 -7.19 18.37 -20.91
N ASP A 465 -6.78 18.46 -22.18
CA ASP A 465 -7.10 19.57 -23.07
C ASP A 465 -7.37 19.07 -24.50
N GLU A 466 -8.02 19.88 -25.33
CA GLU A 466 -8.41 19.58 -26.72
C GLU A 466 -7.21 19.19 -27.59
N GLY A 467 -6.07 19.85 -27.39
CA GLY A 467 -4.88 19.67 -28.22
C GLY A 467 -4.04 18.42 -27.89
N PHE A 468 -4.39 17.66 -26.85
CA PHE A 468 -3.49 16.61 -26.34
C PHE A 468 -4.03 15.19 -26.49
N GLN A 469 -3.23 14.36 -27.17
CA GLN A 469 -3.40 12.91 -27.28
C GLN A 469 -2.99 12.17 -25.98
N ALA A 470 -2.44 12.87 -25.00
CA ALA A 470 -2.02 12.35 -23.70
C ALA A 470 -2.22 13.41 -22.60
N GLY A 471 -2.58 12.97 -21.39
CA GLY A 471 -2.70 13.89 -20.25
C GLY A 471 -1.39 14.58 -19.92
N ARG A 472 -1.50 15.81 -19.38
CA ARG A 472 -0.39 16.65 -18.94
C ARG A 472 -0.31 16.77 -17.43
N SER A 473 0.78 17.34 -16.95
CA SER A 473 0.99 17.58 -15.54
C SER A 473 0.01 18.65 -15.05
N LEU A 474 -0.63 18.38 -13.91
CA LEU A 474 -1.41 19.39 -13.18
C LEU A 474 -0.53 20.57 -12.72
N GLY A 475 0.80 20.41 -12.73
CA GLY A 475 1.75 21.48 -12.42
C GLY A 475 1.98 22.47 -13.55
N ASP A 476 1.53 22.17 -14.77
CA ASP A 476 1.73 23.04 -15.94
C ASP A 476 0.86 24.31 -15.86
N ASP A 477 -0.25 24.26 -15.11
CA ASP A 477 -1.08 25.43 -14.80
C ASP A 477 -1.30 25.52 -13.27
N PRO A 478 -0.91 26.63 -12.62
CA PRO A 478 -1.11 26.84 -11.19
C PRO A 478 -2.56 26.66 -10.71
N TRP A 479 -3.56 26.90 -11.55
CA TRP A 479 -4.97 26.71 -11.18
C TRP A 479 -5.27 25.28 -10.75
N TRP A 480 -4.74 24.30 -11.46
CA TRP A 480 -4.97 22.90 -11.11
C TRP A 480 -4.32 22.53 -9.78
N VAL A 481 -3.19 23.15 -9.46
CA VAL A 481 -2.56 23.06 -8.13
C VAL A 481 -3.49 23.61 -7.05
N VAL A 482 -4.15 24.75 -7.30
CA VAL A 482 -5.14 25.33 -6.37
C VAL A 482 -6.29 24.35 -6.12
N VAL A 483 -6.82 23.68 -7.15
CA VAL A 483 -7.87 22.67 -7.00
C VAL A 483 -7.40 21.47 -6.16
N VAL A 484 -6.17 20.99 -6.40
CA VAL A 484 -5.56 19.90 -5.61
C VAL A 484 -5.44 20.29 -4.14
N VAL A 485 -4.87 21.48 -3.86
CA VAL A 485 -4.67 21.99 -2.50
C VAL A 485 -6.01 22.19 -1.80
N THR A 486 -7.01 22.74 -2.49
CA THR A 486 -8.36 22.94 -1.96
C THR A 486 -8.98 21.62 -1.51
N SER A 487 -8.82 20.56 -2.31
CA SER A 487 -9.34 19.23 -1.98
C SER A 487 -8.58 18.59 -0.81
N PHE A 488 -7.25 18.72 -0.77
CA PHE A 488 -6.43 18.21 0.33
C PHE A 488 -6.74 18.91 1.65
N VAL A 489 -6.71 20.24 1.66
CA VAL A 489 -6.95 21.08 2.85
C VAL A 489 -8.39 20.94 3.32
N GLY A 490 -9.34 20.99 2.38
CA GLY A 490 -10.77 20.77 2.64
C GLY A 490 -11.01 19.44 3.34
N GLY A 491 -10.40 18.36 2.86
CA GLY A 491 -10.50 17.04 3.50
C GLY A 491 -9.81 16.97 4.87
N ARG A 492 -8.59 17.49 5.01
CA ARG A 492 -7.77 17.33 6.22
C ARG A 492 -8.25 18.14 7.41
N TRP A 493 -8.71 19.37 7.17
CA TRP A 493 -9.01 20.34 8.24
C TRP A 493 -10.48 20.78 8.27
N PHE A 494 -11.17 20.78 7.15
CA PHE A 494 -12.60 21.13 7.08
C PHE A 494 -13.52 19.90 7.05
N GLY A 495 -12.96 18.69 7.02
CA GLY A 495 -13.72 17.44 7.03
C GLY A 495 -14.56 17.22 5.77
N PHE A 496 -14.17 17.82 4.63
CA PHE A 496 -14.90 17.63 3.38
C PHE A 496 -14.88 16.16 2.97
N PRO A 497 -16.05 15.55 2.69
CA PRO A 497 -16.06 14.20 2.15
C PRO A 497 -15.49 14.19 0.73
N ALA A 498 -14.87 13.08 0.33
CA ALA A 498 -14.29 12.92 -0.99
C ALA A 498 -15.24 13.28 -2.16
N PRO A 499 -16.52 12.86 -2.20
CA PRO A 499 -17.43 13.25 -3.27
C PRO A 499 -17.62 14.77 -3.37
N LEU A 500 -17.71 15.47 -2.23
CA LEU A 500 -17.86 16.93 -2.23
C LEU A 500 -16.60 17.61 -2.79
N SER A 501 -15.42 17.12 -2.43
CA SER A 501 -14.14 17.65 -2.94
C SER A 501 -14.04 17.48 -4.45
N ILE A 502 -14.46 16.31 -4.97
CA ILE A 502 -14.47 16.02 -6.41
C ILE A 502 -15.46 16.93 -7.15
N ILE A 503 -16.69 17.09 -6.65
CA ILE A 503 -17.69 17.99 -7.24
C ILE A 503 -17.19 19.45 -7.23
N LEU A 504 -16.60 19.89 -6.11
CA LEU A 504 -16.00 21.22 -6.02
C LEU A 504 -14.90 21.41 -7.07
N GLY A 505 -14.06 20.39 -7.30
CA GLY A 505 -13.06 20.39 -8.36
C GLY A 505 -13.66 20.57 -9.75
N ALA A 506 -14.73 19.85 -10.08
CA ALA A 506 -15.45 20.03 -11.35
C ALA A 506 -15.98 21.47 -11.51
N VAL A 507 -16.60 22.01 -10.46
CA VAL A 507 -17.12 23.40 -10.47
C VAL A 507 -15.98 24.39 -10.67
N MET A 508 -14.85 24.24 -9.95
CA MET A 508 -13.68 25.09 -10.14
C MET A 508 -13.09 24.97 -11.55
N GLY A 509 -13.11 23.79 -12.16
CA GLY A 509 -12.74 23.59 -13.56
C GLY A 509 -13.62 24.40 -14.52
N LEU A 510 -14.95 24.30 -14.35
CA LEU A 510 -15.91 25.07 -15.14
C LEU A 510 -15.78 26.58 -14.91
N LEU A 511 -15.52 27.02 -13.69
CA LEU A 511 -15.30 28.44 -13.38
C LEU A 511 -14.03 28.98 -14.07
N ARG A 512 -12.93 28.23 -14.07
CA ARG A 512 -11.75 28.60 -14.88
C ARG A 512 -12.09 28.73 -16.34
N TYR A 513 -12.85 27.77 -16.90
CA TYR A 513 -13.30 27.87 -18.28
C TYR A 513 -14.12 29.14 -18.54
N ALA A 514 -15.07 29.45 -17.66
CA ALA A 514 -15.91 30.63 -17.81
C ALA A 514 -15.08 31.93 -17.73
N VAL A 515 -14.09 32.01 -16.83
CA VAL A 515 -13.24 33.20 -16.67
C VAL A 515 -12.24 33.38 -17.81
N VAL A 516 -11.66 32.29 -18.32
CA VAL A 516 -10.65 32.37 -19.39
C VAL A 516 -11.28 32.62 -20.76
N ASN A 517 -12.55 32.25 -20.96
CA ASN A 517 -13.26 32.44 -22.23
C ASN A 517 -14.31 33.57 -22.19
N ALA A 518 -14.46 34.27 -21.06
CA ALA A 518 -15.17 35.55 -20.97
C ALA A 518 -14.23 36.68 -21.39
#